data_AF-A0A7C5IEJ1-F1
#
_entry.id   AF-A0A7C5IEJ1-F1
#
_cell.length_a   1.000
_cell.length_b   1.000
_cell.length_c   1.000
_cell.angle_alpha   90.00
_cell.angle_beta   90.00
_cell.angle_gamma   90.00
#
_symmetry.space_group_name_H-M   'P 1'
#
loop_
_entity.id
_entity.type
_entity.pdbx_description
1 polymer ?
#
loop_
_entity_poly.entity_id
_entity_poly.type
_entity_poly.pdbx_seq_one_letter_code
_entity_poly.pdbx_strand_id
1 'polypeptide(L)'
;MYNLEEEELINAIKKRAAKRVLLQFPNGLRKYAFKLAKKIEEEANVEAIISADPCYGACDLAIEDLKHVNADLLIHYGHAKIPNLKFENIIFIEARSKIDVEQAVLKAAEIFKNEEKIGLLTTIQHIDFLTKAKTILENIGKKVYIGNPGEKTIYKGQILGCDLTAAKDIADKVEGFIVISGGNFHGLGVQLTTGKKTVV
;
A
#
# COMPACT_ATOMS: atom_id res chain seq x y z
N MET A 1 -9.41 -10.41 5.23
CA MET A 1 -9.37 -9.29 4.26
C MET A 1 -7.94 -8.84 4.01
N TYR A 2 -7.17 -8.52 5.05
CA TYR A 2 -5.77 -8.09 4.92
C TYR A 2 -4.80 -9.07 5.61
N ASN A 3 -3.53 -9.08 5.19
CA ASN A 3 -2.42 -9.65 5.95
C ASN A 3 -1.90 -8.58 6.93
N LEU A 4 -2.01 -8.84 8.22
CA LEU A 4 -1.62 -7.90 9.28
C LEU A 4 -0.29 -8.26 9.95
N GLU A 5 0.38 -9.32 9.48
CA GLU A 5 1.74 -9.70 9.89
C GLU A 5 1.89 -9.79 11.42
N GLU A 6 0.88 -10.36 12.08
CA GLU A 6 0.74 -10.31 13.54
C GLU A 6 1.93 -11.01 14.24
N GLU A 7 2.35 -12.17 13.74
CA GLU A 7 3.45 -12.95 14.33
C GLU A 7 4.82 -12.29 14.10
N GLU A 8 5.07 -11.82 12.88
CA GLU A 8 6.29 -11.11 12.52
C GLU A 8 6.44 -9.81 13.31
N LEU A 9 5.34 -9.08 13.52
CA LEU A 9 5.29 -7.89 14.34
C LEU A 9 5.67 -8.19 15.80
N ILE A 10 5.06 -9.21 16.41
CA ILE A 10 5.34 -9.59 17.81
C ILE A 10 6.82 -9.95 17.98
N ASN A 11 7.37 -10.71 17.04
CA ASN A 11 8.80 -11.06 17.03
C ASN A 11 9.70 -9.82 16.88
N ALA A 12 9.32 -8.87 16.03
CA ALA A 12 10.05 -7.62 15.85
C ALA A 12 10.03 -6.74 17.11
N ILE A 13 8.89 -6.64 17.80
CA ILE A 13 8.75 -5.92 19.07
C ILE A 13 9.67 -6.53 20.13
N LYS A 14 9.64 -7.86 20.30
CA LYS A 14 10.50 -8.59 21.25
C LYS A 14 11.99 -8.38 20.94
N LYS A 15 12.38 -8.50 19.67
CA LYS A 15 13.78 -8.32 19.24
C LYS A 15 14.31 -6.91 19.54
N ARG A 16 13.45 -5.90 19.44
CA ARG A 16 13.81 -4.50 19.75
C ARG A 16 13.73 -4.17 21.25
N ALA A 17 13.33 -5.13 22.09
CA ALA A 17 13.16 -4.97 23.54
C ALA A 17 12.30 -3.75 23.91
N ALA A 18 11.31 -3.41 23.08
CA ALA A 18 10.37 -2.34 23.36
C ALA A 18 9.50 -2.72 24.57
N LYS A 19 9.16 -1.72 25.38
CA LYS A 19 8.27 -1.84 26.55
C LYS A 19 6.92 -1.21 26.30
N ARG A 20 6.87 -0.18 25.43
CA ARG A 20 5.64 0.51 25.06
C ARG A 20 5.62 0.76 23.56
N VAL A 21 4.48 0.51 22.92
CA VAL A 21 4.29 0.71 21.49
C VAL A 21 3.07 1.59 21.22
N LEU A 22 3.16 2.45 20.20
CA LEU A 22 2.04 3.23 19.67
C LEU A 22 1.55 2.61 18.37
N LEU A 23 0.27 2.32 18.27
CA LEU A 23 -0.38 1.77 17.09
C LEU A 23 -1.13 2.88 16.35
N GLN A 24 -0.81 3.06 15.06
CA GLN A 24 -1.48 4.04 14.20
C GLN A 24 -2.14 3.34 13.01
N PHE A 25 -3.43 3.63 12.80
CA PHE A 25 -4.25 2.98 11.80
C PHE A 25 -4.97 3.98 10.89
N PRO A 26 -4.98 3.76 9.56
CA PRO A 26 -5.94 4.42 8.69
C PRO A 26 -7.36 3.96 9.04
N ASN A 27 -8.35 4.76 8.67
CA ASN A 27 -9.75 4.55 9.04
C ASN A 27 -10.23 3.10 8.73
N GLY A 28 -9.95 2.59 7.53
CA GLY A 28 -10.37 1.24 7.12
C GLY A 28 -9.81 0.08 7.94
N LEU A 29 -8.75 0.31 8.74
CA LEU A 29 -8.12 -0.69 9.59
C LEU A 29 -8.40 -0.48 11.09
N ARG A 30 -9.05 0.63 11.49
CA ARG A 30 -9.35 0.92 12.91
C ARG A 30 -10.17 -0.17 13.61
N LYS A 31 -11.02 -0.88 12.87
CA LYS A 31 -11.77 -2.04 13.39
C LYS A 31 -10.89 -3.16 13.96
N TYR A 32 -9.60 -3.21 13.61
CA TYR A 32 -8.63 -4.19 14.13
C TYR A 32 -7.88 -3.69 15.37
N ALA A 33 -7.97 -2.40 15.70
CA ALA A 33 -7.07 -1.76 16.65
C ALA A 33 -7.08 -2.41 18.05
N PHE A 34 -8.25 -2.57 18.66
CA PHE A 34 -8.37 -3.19 19.98
C PHE A 34 -7.92 -4.65 20.01
N LYS A 35 -8.25 -5.43 18.97
CA LYS A 35 -7.83 -6.83 18.86
C LYS A 35 -6.31 -6.95 18.77
N LEU A 36 -5.68 -6.12 17.94
CA LEU A 36 -4.23 -6.11 17.75
C LEU A 36 -3.50 -5.62 19.00
N ALA A 37 -3.98 -4.54 19.64
CA ALA A 37 -3.41 -4.03 20.88
C ALA A 37 -3.38 -5.13 21.95
N LYS A 38 -4.53 -5.75 22.23
CA LYS A 38 -4.64 -6.83 23.22
C LYS A 38 -3.68 -7.99 22.91
N LYS A 39 -3.62 -8.43 21.65
CA LYS A 39 -2.72 -9.52 21.24
C LYS A 39 -1.24 -9.15 21.44
N ILE A 40 -0.85 -7.92 21.08
CA ILE A 40 0.51 -7.42 21.27
C ILE A 40 0.86 -7.37 22.76
N GLU A 41 -0.04 -6.88 23.61
CA GLU A 41 0.15 -6.83 25.06
C GLU A 41 0.36 -8.24 25.64
N GLU A 42 -0.52 -9.19 25.27
CA GLU A 42 -0.47 -10.56 25.77
C GLU A 42 0.78 -11.33 25.29
N GLU A 43 1.11 -11.23 24.00
CA GLU A 43 2.15 -12.07 23.41
C GLU A 43 3.54 -11.45 23.45
N ALA A 44 3.66 -10.11 23.41
CA ALA A 44 4.93 -9.41 23.51
C ALA A 44 5.26 -8.90 24.92
N ASN A 45 4.29 -8.92 25.85
CA ASN A 45 4.44 -8.41 27.21
C ASN A 45 4.91 -6.94 27.24
N VAL A 46 4.21 -6.11 26.47
CA VAL A 46 4.45 -4.65 26.33
C VAL A 46 3.15 -3.89 26.56
N GLU A 47 3.22 -2.59 26.80
CA GLU A 47 2.05 -1.69 26.82
C GLU A 47 1.73 -1.24 25.39
N ALA A 48 0.47 -1.37 24.96
CA ALA A 48 0.03 -0.93 23.64
C ALA A 48 -0.93 0.27 23.72
N ILE A 49 -0.54 1.37 23.09
CA ILE A 49 -1.35 2.60 23.01
C ILE A 49 -1.88 2.72 21.59
N ILE A 50 -3.17 3.05 21.44
CA ILE A 50 -3.78 3.26 20.12
C ILE A 50 -3.89 4.77 19.87
N SER A 51 -3.28 5.25 18.78
CA SER A 51 -3.51 6.64 18.33
C SER A 51 -4.95 6.79 17.84
N ALA A 52 -5.65 7.77 18.42
CA ALA A 52 -7.04 8.10 18.06
C ALA A 52 -7.12 9.06 16.87
N ASP A 53 -6.01 9.72 16.54
CA ASP A 53 -5.93 10.72 15.49
C ASP A 53 -6.11 10.11 14.10
N PRO A 54 -6.68 10.86 13.15
CA PRO A 54 -6.72 10.44 11.75
C PRO A 54 -5.33 10.04 11.25
N CYS A 55 -5.30 9.12 10.29
CA CYS A 55 -4.09 8.71 9.61
C CYS A 55 -4.40 8.50 8.14
N TYR A 56 -3.75 9.28 7.28
CA TYR A 56 -4.01 9.28 5.84
C TYR A 56 -2.87 8.67 5.00
N GLY A 57 -1.70 8.43 5.59
CA GLY A 57 -0.55 7.93 4.84
C GLY A 57 0.73 7.83 5.67
N ALA A 58 1.78 7.28 5.06
CA ALA A 58 3.13 7.32 5.61
C ALA A 58 3.74 8.74 5.65
N CYS A 59 3.05 9.75 5.12
CA CYS A 59 3.37 11.17 5.27
C CYS A 59 2.80 11.79 6.55
N ASP A 60 1.95 11.04 7.27
CA ASP A 60 1.15 11.48 8.41
C ASP A 60 1.45 10.59 9.63
N LEU A 61 2.74 10.48 9.96
CA LEU A 61 3.23 9.61 11.02
C LEU A 61 3.02 10.29 12.39
N ALA A 62 2.49 9.54 13.37
CA ALA A 62 2.27 10.01 14.74
C ALA A 62 3.58 10.13 15.55
N ILE A 63 4.57 10.86 15.03
CA ILE A 63 5.91 10.98 15.63
C ILE A 63 5.89 11.80 16.91
N GLU A 64 5.11 12.87 16.95
CA GLU A 64 4.99 13.69 18.16
C GLU A 64 4.23 12.95 19.26
N ASP A 65 3.14 12.25 18.92
CA ASP A 65 2.43 11.37 19.86
C ASP A 65 3.33 10.30 20.45
N LEU A 66 4.17 9.68 19.61
CA LEU A 66 5.13 8.66 20.05
C LEU A 66 6.02 9.18 21.17
N LYS A 67 6.49 10.44 21.08
CA LYS A 67 7.27 11.10 22.12
C LYS A 67 6.41 11.44 23.34
N HIS A 68 5.23 12.01 23.14
CA HIS A 68 4.34 12.44 24.24
C HIS A 68 3.90 11.28 25.12
N VAL A 69 3.64 10.11 24.54
CA VAL A 69 3.26 8.91 25.28
C VAL A 69 4.47 8.07 25.70
N ASN A 70 5.69 8.54 25.43
CA ASN A 70 6.95 7.87 25.74
C ASN A 70 6.98 6.41 25.26
N ALA A 71 6.57 6.17 24.02
CA ALA A 71 6.58 4.85 23.40
C ALA A 71 7.88 4.61 22.61
N ASP A 72 8.35 3.37 22.63
CA ASP A 72 9.61 2.97 22.01
C ASP A 72 9.47 2.75 20.50
N LEU A 73 8.29 2.30 20.06
CA LEU A 73 7.99 1.98 18.65
C LEU A 73 6.65 2.53 18.19
N LEU A 74 6.63 3.08 16.98
CA LEU A 74 5.40 3.34 16.21
C LEU A 74 5.15 2.16 15.27
N ILE A 75 4.00 1.50 15.42
CA ILE A 75 3.52 0.49 14.49
C ILE A 75 2.50 1.15 13.56
N HIS A 76 2.90 1.39 12.32
CA HIS A 76 2.11 2.12 11.32
C HIS A 76 1.52 1.16 10.30
N TYR A 77 0.19 1.05 10.27
CA TYR A 77 -0.52 0.12 9.39
C TYR A 77 -0.97 0.78 8.07
N GLY A 78 -1.10 -0.04 7.03
CA GLY A 78 -1.78 0.28 5.77
C GLY A 78 -0.92 0.99 4.72
N HIS A 79 0.31 1.37 5.04
CA HIS A 79 1.18 2.11 4.13
C HIS A 79 2.59 1.52 4.10
N ALA A 80 3.23 1.61 2.93
CA ALA A 80 4.65 1.36 2.79
C ALA A 80 5.45 2.55 3.31
N LYS A 81 6.68 2.27 3.76
CA LYS A 81 7.65 3.30 4.13
C LYS A 81 7.97 4.18 2.91
N ILE A 82 8.02 5.51 3.11
CA ILE A 82 8.58 6.43 2.12
C ILE A 82 10.13 6.27 2.15
N PRO A 83 10.80 6.01 1.02
CA PRO A 83 12.23 5.63 0.97
C PRO A 83 13.16 6.56 1.76
N ASN A 84 12.92 7.87 1.68
CA ASN A 84 13.81 8.89 2.25
C ASN A 84 13.53 9.21 3.74
N LEU A 85 12.55 8.55 4.37
CA LEU A 85 12.28 8.74 5.80
C LEU A 85 13.26 7.96 6.67
N LYS A 86 14.03 8.69 7.48
CA LYS A 86 15.04 8.12 8.40
C LYS A 86 14.49 8.03 9.82
N PHE A 87 13.47 7.20 10.01
CA PHE A 87 12.99 6.82 11.33
C PHE A 87 13.31 5.35 11.61
N GLU A 88 14.00 5.09 12.71
CA GLU A 88 14.43 3.74 13.11
C GLU A 88 13.42 3.06 14.04
N ASN A 89 12.64 3.86 14.77
CA ASN A 89 11.63 3.45 15.74
C ASN A 89 10.24 3.22 15.12
N ILE A 90 10.14 2.98 13.82
CA ILE A 90 8.87 2.71 13.14
C ILE A 90 8.90 1.32 12.51
N ILE A 91 7.80 0.59 12.66
CA ILE A 91 7.52 -0.65 11.95
C ILE A 91 6.33 -0.38 11.04
N PHE A 92 6.52 -0.53 9.74
CA PHE A 92 5.45 -0.40 8.75
C PHE A 92 4.85 -1.77 8.48
N ILE A 93 3.53 -1.87 8.58
CA ILE A 93 2.76 -3.06 8.21
C ILE A 93 1.86 -2.67 7.04
N GLU A 94 2.12 -3.21 5.86
CA GLU A 94 1.52 -2.72 4.61
C GLU A 94 0.04 -3.09 4.45
N ALA A 95 -0.46 -4.02 5.28
CA ALA A 95 -1.84 -4.51 5.24
C ALA A 95 -2.26 -4.98 3.84
N ARG A 96 -1.45 -5.84 3.21
CA ARG A 96 -1.70 -6.35 1.86
C ARG A 96 -3.02 -7.11 1.81
N SER A 97 -3.83 -6.86 0.79
CA SER A 97 -5.13 -7.48 0.56
C SER A 97 -4.97 -8.96 0.23
N LYS A 98 -5.88 -9.78 0.75
CA LYS A 98 -6.03 -11.20 0.40
C LYS A 98 -7.11 -11.44 -0.67
N ILE A 99 -7.74 -10.37 -1.15
CA ILE A 99 -8.82 -10.45 -2.15
C ILE A 99 -8.20 -10.51 -3.53
N ASP A 100 -8.56 -11.54 -4.28
CA ASP A 100 -8.13 -11.74 -5.65
C ASP A 100 -8.65 -10.65 -6.60
N VAL A 101 -7.84 -10.30 -7.59
CA VAL A 101 -8.12 -9.23 -8.57
C VAL A 101 -8.47 -9.77 -9.95
N GLU A 102 -8.36 -11.08 -10.18
CA GLU A 102 -8.46 -11.71 -11.50
C GLU A 102 -9.72 -11.29 -12.27
N GLN A 103 -10.88 -11.39 -11.63
CA GLN A 103 -12.15 -11.02 -12.27
C GLN A 103 -12.24 -9.53 -12.60
N ALA A 104 -11.62 -8.65 -11.79
CA ALA A 104 -11.56 -7.22 -12.08
C ALA A 104 -10.63 -6.95 -13.27
N VAL A 105 -9.47 -7.61 -13.31
CA VAL A 105 -8.49 -7.47 -14.40
C VAL A 105 -9.07 -7.96 -15.73
N LEU A 106 -9.79 -9.09 -15.75
CA LEU A 106 -10.45 -9.59 -16.96
C LEU A 106 -11.50 -8.61 -17.48
N LYS A 107 -12.33 -8.05 -16.60
CA LYS A 107 -13.30 -7.01 -16.98
C LYS A 107 -12.63 -5.75 -17.53
N ALA A 108 -11.53 -5.32 -16.92
CA ALA A 108 -10.75 -4.20 -17.43
C ALA A 108 -10.13 -4.52 -18.80
N ALA A 109 -9.70 -5.76 -19.03
CA ALA A 109 -9.15 -6.20 -20.32
C ALA A 109 -10.17 -6.11 -21.47
N GLU A 110 -11.45 -6.42 -21.21
CA GLU A 110 -12.52 -6.27 -22.21
C GLU A 110 -12.70 -4.81 -22.66
N ILE A 111 -12.50 -3.85 -21.75
CA ILE A 111 -12.55 -2.41 -22.06
C ILE A 111 -11.37 -2.01 -22.95
N PHE A 112 -10.25 -2.71 -22.84
CA PHE A 112 -9.03 -2.52 -23.62
C PHE A 112 -8.88 -3.53 -24.78
N LYS A 113 -9.99 -4.07 -25.30
CA LYS A 113 -9.95 -5.11 -26.35
C LYS A 113 -9.18 -4.69 -27.61
N ASN A 114 -9.19 -3.39 -27.96
CA ASN A 114 -8.56 -2.88 -29.18
C ASN A 114 -7.13 -2.36 -28.95
N GLU A 115 -6.73 -2.17 -27.70
CA GLU A 115 -5.41 -1.66 -27.30
C GLU A 115 -4.45 -2.82 -27.03
N GLU A 116 -3.23 -2.77 -27.56
CA GLU A 116 -2.24 -3.84 -27.41
C GLU A 116 -1.32 -3.62 -26.21
N LYS A 117 -0.95 -2.37 -25.93
CA LYS A 117 0.05 -1.99 -24.92
C LYS A 117 -0.61 -1.37 -23.70
N ILE A 118 -0.57 -2.09 -22.59
CA ILE A 118 -1.26 -1.72 -21.35
C ILE A 118 -0.26 -1.39 -20.25
N GLY A 119 -0.45 -0.24 -19.60
CA GLY A 119 0.24 0.10 -18.37
C GLY A 119 -0.51 -0.45 -17.17
N LEU A 120 0.20 -1.14 -16.26
CA LEU A 120 -0.39 -1.71 -15.07
C LEU A 120 0.17 -1.02 -13.82
N LEU A 121 -0.74 -0.48 -13.02
CA LEU A 121 -0.43 0.28 -11.81
C LEU A 121 -1.31 -0.19 -10.65
N THR A 122 -0.91 0.10 -9.42
CA THR A 122 -1.65 -0.35 -8.23
C THR A 122 -1.31 0.50 -7.00
N THR A 123 -2.09 0.31 -5.94
CA THR A 123 -1.80 0.83 -4.61
C THR A 123 -1.13 -0.26 -3.76
N ILE A 124 -0.55 0.14 -2.62
CA ILE A 124 0.20 -0.78 -1.76
C ILE A 124 -0.58 -2.04 -1.36
N GLN A 125 -1.89 -1.90 -1.10
CA GLN A 125 -2.73 -2.99 -0.65
C GLN A 125 -2.86 -4.12 -1.70
N HIS A 126 -2.67 -3.84 -2.99
CA HIS A 126 -2.82 -4.83 -4.05
C HIS A 126 -1.49 -5.10 -4.79
N ILE A 127 -0.36 -4.69 -4.21
CA ILE A 127 0.94 -4.75 -4.89
C ILE A 127 1.34 -6.17 -5.32
N ASP A 128 1.00 -7.18 -4.51
CA ASP A 128 1.33 -8.58 -4.78
C ASP A 128 0.56 -9.18 -5.95
N PHE A 129 -0.57 -8.57 -6.33
CA PHE A 129 -1.35 -9.03 -7.47
C PHE A 129 -0.86 -8.47 -8.80
N LEU A 130 0.12 -7.56 -8.80
CA LEU A 130 0.59 -6.93 -10.03
C LEU A 130 1.20 -7.94 -11.00
N THR A 131 1.96 -8.92 -10.49
CA THR A 131 2.51 -10.02 -11.30
C THR A 131 1.41 -10.91 -11.85
N LYS A 132 0.41 -11.27 -11.03
CA LYS A 132 -0.74 -12.09 -11.46
C LYS A 132 -1.52 -11.39 -12.58
N ALA A 133 -1.85 -10.11 -12.38
CA ALA A 133 -2.57 -9.30 -13.34
C ALA A 133 -1.81 -9.13 -14.65
N LYS A 134 -0.49 -8.94 -14.58
CA LYS A 134 0.38 -8.94 -15.76
C LYS A 134 0.26 -10.26 -16.54
N THR A 135 0.39 -11.41 -15.88
CA THR A 135 0.29 -12.73 -16.53
C THR A 135 -1.07 -12.93 -17.20
N ILE A 136 -2.17 -12.52 -16.54
CA ILE A 136 -3.52 -12.60 -17.11
C ILE A 136 -3.60 -11.83 -18.43
N LEU A 137 -3.12 -10.59 -18.45
CA LEU A 137 -3.14 -9.72 -19.63
C LEU A 137 -2.21 -10.21 -20.74
N GLU A 138 -1.03 -10.73 -20.41
CA GLU A 138 -0.10 -11.29 -21.38
C GLU A 138 -0.65 -12.57 -22.04
N ASN A 139 -1.34 -13.43 -21.28
CA ASN A 139 -1.97 -14.65 -21.80
C ASN A 139 -3.07 -14.40 -22.83
N ILE A 140 -3.70 -13.21 -22.81
CA ILE A 140 -4.70 -12.79 -23.80
C ILE A 140 -4.09 -11.89 -24.90
N GLY A 141 -2.76 -11.89 -25.02
CA GLY A 141 -2.04 -11.23 -26.11
C GLY A 141 -1.69 -9.75 -25.90
N LYS A 142 -1.88 -9.20 -24.69
CA LYS A 142 -1.48 -7.81 -24.40
C LYS A 142 0.01 -7.71 -24.08
N LYS A 143 0.64 -6.60 -24.45
CA LYS A 143 1.98 -6.23 -23.99
C LYS A 143 1.86 -5.36 -22.74
N VAL A 144 2.32 -5.86 -21.60
CA VAL A 144 2.13 -5.19 -20.31
C VAL A 144 3.40 -4.48 -19.84
N TYR A 145 3.24 -3.22 -19.41
CA TYR A 145 4.32 -2.40 -18.85
C TYR A 145 4.01 -2.04 -17.41
N ILE A 146 5.04 -2.11 -16.57
CA ILE A 146 4.98 -1.71 -15.16
C ILE A 146 6.10 -0.71 -14.95
N GLY A 147 5.76 0.51 -14.52
CA GLY A 147 6.74 1.57 -14.32
C GLY A 147 7.55 1.42 -13.04
N ASN A 148 8.69 2.07 -13.01
CA ASN A 148 9.57 2.11 -11.84
C ASN A 148 8.97 2.96 -10.70
N PRO A 149 9.32 2.66 -9.43
CA PRO A 149 8.89 3.49 -8.31
C PRO A 149 9.40 4.93 -8.42
N GLY A 150 8.66 5.86 -7.82
CA GLY A 150 9.06 7.26 -7.64
C GLY A 150 9.79 7.49 -6.33
N GLU A 151 9.97 8.76 -5.97
CA GLU A 151 10.68 9.13 -4.73
C GLU A 151 9.90 8.77 -3.46
N LYS A 152 8.58 8.62 -3.55
CA LYS A 152 7.71 8.30 -2.40
C LYS A 152 7.22 6.85 -2.39
N THR A 153 7.53 6.07 -3.41
CA THR A 153 7.13 4.66 -3.52
C THR A 153 8.34 3.75 -3.53
N ILE A 154 8.13 2.46 -3.20
CA ILE A 154 9.21 1.47 -3.13
C ILE A 154 9.05 0.35 -4.16
N TYR A 155 7.82 0.06 -4.59
CA TYR A 155 7.54 -1.03 -5.52
C TYR A 155 7.27 -0.53 -6.94
N LYS A 156 7.66 -1.33 -7.93
CA LYS A 156 7.28 -1.09 -9.33
C LYS A 156 5.76 -1.11 -9.48
N GLY A 157 5.23 -0.19 -10.28
CA GLY A 157 3.79 -0.01 -10.51
C GLY A 157 3.03 0.59 -9.33
N GLN A 158 3.67 0.80 -8.18
CA GLN A 158 3.04 1.47 -7.05
C GLN A 158 2.86 2.96 -7.34
N ILE A 159 1.63 3.44 -7.18
CA ILE A 159 1.27 4.86 -7.23
C ILE A 159 0.65 5.32 -5.91
N LEU A 160 0.76 6.62 -5.66
CA LEU A 160 0.13 7.33 -4.55
C LEU A 160 -0.66 8.52 -5.10
N GLY A 161 -1.56 9.08 -4.29
CA GLY A 161 -2.28 10.30 -4.67
C GLY A 161 -1.36 11.48 -4.98
N CYS A 162 -0.17 11.53 -4.37
CA CYS A 162 0.82 12.58 -4.57
C CYS A 162 2.09 12.13 -5.34
N ASP A 163 2.14 10.88 -5.82
CA ASP A 163 3.26 10.34 -6.60
C ASP A 163 2.76 9.37 -7.66
N LEU A 164 2.74 9.85 -8.91
CA LEU A 164 2.33 9.10 -10.10
C LEU A 164 3.53 8.79 -11.00
N THR A 165 4.74 8.77 -10.46
CA THR A 165 5.98 8.57 -11.23
C THR A 165 5.96 7.27 -12.02
N ALA A 166 5.47 6.18 -11.42
CA ALA A 166 5.35 4.89 -12.10
C ALA A 166 4.44 4.95 -13.34
N ALA A 167 3.42 5.82 -13.36
CA ALA A 167 2.61 6.04 -14.55
C ALA A 167 3.39 6.82 -15.62
N LYS A 168 4.06 7.92 -15.22
CA LYS A 168 4.84 8.77 -16.12
C LYS A 168 5.96 8.02 -16.81
N ASP A 169 6.66 7.14 -16.10
CA ASP A 169 7.80 6.33 -16.59
C ASP A 169 7.47 5.46 -17.82
N ILE A 170 6.19 5.09 -17.97
CA ILE A 170 5.73 4.21 -19.06
C ILE A 170 4.67 4.85 -19.96
N ALA A 171 4.32 6.12 -19.76
CA ALA A 171 3.22 6.79 -20.46
C ALA A 171 3.39 6.78 -21.99
N ASP A 172 4.62 6.95 -22.48
CA ASP A 172 4.93 6.95 -23.92
C ASP A 172 4.97 5.55 -24.53
N LYS A 173 4.94 4.50 -23.70
CA LYS A 173 5.04 3.09 -24.13
C LYS A 173 3.67 2.40 -24.21
N VAL A 174 2.62 3.02 -23.68
CA VAL A 174 1.30 2.41 -23.48
C VAL A 174 0.18 3.22 -24.13
N GLU A 175 -0.91 2.53 -24.42
CA GLU A 175 -2.13 3.09 -25.03
C GLU A 175 -3.17 3.44 -23.96
N GLY A 176 -3.10 2.79 -22.81
CA GLY A 176 -3.90 3.10 -21.63
C GLY A 176 -3.41 2.40 -20.37
N PHE A 177 -4.08 2.69 -19.26
CA PHE A 177 -3.72 2.18 -17.94
C PHE A 177 -4.86 1.40 -17.30
N ILE A 178 -4.50 0.31 -16.62
CA ILE A 178 -5.33 -0.37 -15.63
C ILE A 178 -4.71 -0.11 -14.26
N VAL A 179 -5.52 0.43 -13.34
CA VAL A 179 -5.11 0.80 -11.98
C VAL A 179 -5.85 -0.07 -10.97
N ILE A 180 -5.18 -1.06 -10.40
CA ILE A 180 -5.79 -1.96 -9.42
C ILE A 180 -5.88 -1.25 -8.07
N SER A 181 -7.07 -0.79 -7.70
CA SER A 181 -7.28 -0.11 -6.42
C SER A 181 -8.74 -0.12 -5.95
N GLY A 182 -8.95 0.13 -4.65
CA GLY A 182 -10.29 0.20 -4.08
C GLY A 182 -11.02 1.53 -4.30
N GLY A 183 -10.45 2.51 -5.02
CA GLY A 183 -11.07 3.82 -5.22
C GLY A 183 -10.51 4.61 -6.39
N ASN A 184 -11.32 5.52 -6.93
CA ASN A 184 -11.07 6.12 -8.25
C ASN A 184 -10.02 7.25 -8.26
N PHE A 185 -9.63 7.79 -7.10
CA PHE A 185 -8.78 8.99 -7.02
C PHE A 185 -7.43 8.81 -7.74
N HIS A 186 -6.78 7.68 -7.52
CA HIS A 186 -5.49 7.37 -8.16
C HIS A 186 -5.62 7.25 -9.68
N GLY A 187 -6.65 6.52 -10.16
CA GLY A 187 -6.91 6.37 -11.58
C GLY A 187 -7.23 7.70 -12.27
N LEU A 188 -8.01 8.56 -11.62
CA LEU A 188 -8.27 9.93 -12.11
C LEU A 188 -6.96 10.72 -12.21
N GLY A 189 -6.10 10.66 -11.19
CA GLY A 189 -4.79 11.31 -11.21
C GLY A 189 -3.93 10.82 -12.39
N VAL A 190 -3.89 9.51 -12.64
CA VAL A 190 -3.18 8.92 -13.79
C VAL A 190 -3.73 9.45 -15.11
N GLN A 191 -5.05 9.47 -15.28
CA GLN A 191 -5.68 9.98 -16.50
C GLN A 191 -5.37 11.46 -16.74
N LEU A 192 -5.51 12.31 -15.72
CA LEU A 192 -5.22 13.74 -15.82
C LEU A 192 -3.74 14.03 -16.10
N THR A 193 -2.84 13.21 -15.55
CA THR A 193 -1.39 13.41 -15.68
C THR A 193 -0.85 12.92 -17.01
N THR A 194 -1.40 11.83 -17.54
CA THR A 194 -0.88 11.17 -18.75
C THR A 194 -1.69 11.46 -20.00
N GLY A 195 -2.94 11.93 -19.85
CA GLY A 195 -3.90 12.07 -20.94
C GLY A 195 -4.40 10.73 -21.51
N LYS A 196 -3.98 9.59 -20.94
CA LYS A 196 -4.30 8.25 -21.44
C LYS A 196 -5.58 7.73 -20.80
N LYS A 197 -6.34 6.95 -21.57
CA LYS A 197 -7.50 6.20 -21.08
C LYS A 197 -7.06 5.35 -19.88
N THR A 198 -7.79 5.49 -18.77
CA THR A 198 -7.46 4.82 -17.51
C THR A 198 -8.72 4.15 -16.94
N VAL A 199 -8.59 2.90 -16.51
CA VAL A 199 -9.65 2.13 -15.86
C VAL A 199 -9.16 1.75 -14.46
N VAL A 200 -10.08 1.76 -13.49
CA VAL A 200 -9.87 1.32 -12.11
C VAL A 200 -10.67 0.05 -11.86
#